data_AF-A0A0K2W1H4-F1
#
_entry.id   AF-A0A0K2W1H4-F1
#
_cell.length_a   1.000
_cell.length_b   1.000
_cell.length_c   1.000
_cell.angle_alpha   90.00
_cell.angle_beta   90.00
_cell.angle_gamma   90.00
#
_symmetry.space_group_name_H-M   'P 1'
#
loop_
_entity.id
_entity.type
_entity.pdbx_description
1 polymer ?
#
loop_
_entity_poly.entity_id
_entity_poly.type
_entity_poly.pdbx_seq_one_letter_code
_entity_poly.pdbx_strand_id
1 'polypeptide(L)'
;MASAIPREPTIAAAWIGDGAFDGHHDRPVMPWSRHELGVTEDGHCTVPIGKAAIRRHGDELTVMSYRTMVRVALTAAVETGIDAEVIDLRTLVPLDIDTVTQSMENTGRCVVVHEATRLSGFGAELAAEIQERCFFHLETPILRVTGWDTPYPHAQEWGLFPGPGRVSAAHCARRWRA
;
A
#
# COMPACT_ATOMS: atom_id res chain seq x y z
N MET A 1 -23.22 5.84 -2.90
CA MET A 1 -23.38 4.55 -2.22
C MET A 1 -22.10 4.30 -1.46
N ALA A 2 -22.15 4.27 -0.13
CA ALA A 2 -20.96 4.04 0.70
C ALA A 2 -20.54 2.58 0.53
N SER A 3 -19.41 2.35 -0.14
CA SER A 3 -18.77 1.03 -0.16
C SER A 3 -18.28 0.75 1.27
N ALA A 4 -18.91 -0.23 1.91
CA ALA A 4 -18.59 -0.62 3.28
C ALA A 4 -17.27 -1.39 3.27
N ILE A 5 -16.18 -0.70 3.60
CA ILE A 5 -14.92 -1.36 3.95
C ILE A 5 -15.23 -2.34 5.11
N PRO A 6 -14.92 -3.65 4.98
CA PRO A 6 -15.22 -4.63 6.02
C PRO A 6 -14.61 -4.21 7.35
N ARG A 7 -15.45 -4.14 8.40
CA ARG A 7 -15.02 -3.87 9.77
C ARG A 7 -14.44 -5.14 10.39
N GLU A 8 -13.21 -5.49 10.03
CA GLU A 8 -12.47 -6.56 10.70
C GLU A 8 -12.09 -6.14 12.14
N PRO A 9 -12.04 -7.11 13.08
CA PRO A 9 -11.74 -6.82 14.47
C PRO A 9 -10.38 -6.13 14.56
N THR A 10 -10.42 -5.06 15.31
CA THR A 10 -9.66 -3.84 15.08
C THR A 10 -8.18 -4.02 15.32
N ILE A 11 -7.45 -3.83 14.23
CA ILE A 11 -6.02 -3.98 14.04
C ILE A 11 -5.19 -2.95 14.85
N ALA A 12 -5.84 -2.00 15.54
CA ALA A 12 -5.17 -0.94 16.28
C ALA A 12 -4.14 -1.47 17.29
N ALA A 13 -4.38 -2.62 17.92
CA ALA A 13 -3.42 -3.23 18.87
C ALA A 13 -2.14 -3.76 18.20
N ALA A 14 -2.21 -4.22 16.94
CA ALA A 14 -1.05 -4.70 16.19
C ALA A 14 -0.30 -3.57 15.45
N TRP A 15 -0.89 -2.37 15.37
CA TRP A 15 -0.43 -1.26 14.50
C TRP A 15 -0.23 0.06 15.24
N ILE A 16 -0.04 0.03 16.57
CA ILE A 16 0.18 1.21 17.43
C ILE A 16 1.39 2.06 16.94
N GLY A 17 2.35 1.48 16.22
CA GLY A 17 3.60 2.13 15.84
C GLY A 17 3.55 3.16 14.70
N ASP A 18 2.61 3.06 13.76
CA ASP A 18 2.75 3.76 12.46
C ASP A 18 1.94 5.08 12.37
N GLY A 19 1.19 5.44 13.43
CA GLY A 19 0.43 6.70 13.51
C GLY A 19 -0.67 6.85 12.45
N ALA A 20 -1.52 7.86 12.55
CA ALA A 20 -2.52 8.15 11.51
C ALA A 20 -2.00 9.00 10.35
N PHE A 21 -0.73 8.82 10.01
CA PHE A 21 -0.07 9.61 8.99
C PHE A 21 -0.57 9.22 7.60
N ASP A 22 -1.11 10.20 6.88
CA ASP A 22 -1.67 10.06 5.53
C ASP A 22 -0.62 10.32 4.43
N GLY A 23 0.59 10.74 4.83
CA GLY A 23 1.69 11.07 3.92
C GLY A 23 1.89 12.58 3.70
N HIS A 24 1.00 13.43 4.21
CA HIS A 24 1.11 14.89 4.13
C HIS A 24 1.74 15.46 5.40
N HIS A 25 3.02 15.80 5.31
CA HIS A 25 3.79 16.34 6.44
C HIS A 25 3.47 17.80 6.80
N ASP A 26 2.83 18.50 5.88
CA ASP A 26 2.40 19.89 6.00
C ASP A 26 1.03 20.02 6.70
N ARG A 27 0.39 18.90 7.04
CA ARG A 27 -0.94 18.85 7.65
C ARG A 27 -0.89 18.19 9.04
N PRO A 28 -1.79 18.58 9.96
CA PRO A 28 -1.92 17.89 11.23
C PRO A 28 -2.29 16.42 11.04
N VAL A 29 -1.58 15.51 11.71
CA VAL A 29 -1.92 14.09 11.74
C VAL A 29 -3.28 13.90 12.41
N MET A 30 -4.12 13.02 11.84
CA MET A 30 -5.40 12.69 12.46
C MET A 30 -5.17 11.97 13.80
N PRO A 31 -5.81 12.38 14.91
CA PRO A 31 -5.70 11.62 16.15
C PRO A 31 -6.42 10.28 16.01
N TRP A 32 -5.88 9.24 16.65
CA TRP A 32 -6.49 7.90 16.65
C TRP A 32 -7.94 7.89 17.15
N SER A 33 -8.28 8.76 18.11
CA SER A 33 -9.65 8.90 18.61
C SER A 33 -10.68 9.33 17.56
N ARG A 34 -10.23 9.91 16.44
CA ARG A 34 -11.06 10.31 15.30
C ARG A 34 -10.84 9.45 14.06
N HIS A 35 -9.96 8.45 14.14
CA HIS A 35 -9.65 7.58 13.02
C HIS A 35 -10.56 6.35 13.03
N GLU A 36 -11.05 5.93 11.86
CA GLU A 36 -11.97 4.78 11.74
C GLU A 36 -11.37 3.48 12.30
N LEU A 37 -10.07 3.25 12.05
CA LEU A 37 -9.31 2.12 12.61
C LEU A 37 -8.86 2.31 14.08
N GLY A 38 -9.16 3.46 14.68
CA GLY A 38 -8.82 3.75 16.08
C GLY A 38 -9.89 3.31 17.07
N VAL A 39 -11.07 2.89 16.59
CA VAL A 39 -12.06 2.19 17.41
C VAL A 39 -11.51 0.80 17.69
N THR A 40 -11.54 0.35 18.93
CA THR A 40 -11.22 -1.04 19.28
C THR A 40 -12.29 -1.68 20.11
N GLU A 41 -12.56 -2.96 19.86
CA GLU A 41 -13.35 -3.79 20.78
C GLU A 41 -12.47 -4.24 21.95
N ASP A 42 -13.03 -4.21 23.15
CA ASP A 42 -12.36 -4.71 24.34
C ASP A 42 -12.25 -6.24 24.27
N GLY A 43 -11.03 -6.77 24.20
CA GLY A 43 -10.79 -8.22 24.13
C GLY A 43 -9.48 -8.60 23.44
N HIS A 44 -9.22 -9.91 23.36
CA HIS A 44 -8.09 -10.44 22.58
C HIS A 44 -8.51 -10.63 21.12
N CYS A 45 -7.90 -9.88 20.21
CA CYS A 45 -8.05 -10.05 18.78
C CYS A 45 -6.76 -10.63 18.19
N THR A 46 -6.91 -11.57 17.25
CA THR A 46 -5.78 -12.14 16.50
C THR A 46 -5.90 -11.77 15.02
N VAL A 47 -4.75 -11.55 14.38
CA VAL A 47 -4.65 -11.37 12.92
C VAL A 47 -3.87 -12.56 12.38
N PRO A 48 -4.40 -13.30 11.38
CA PRO A 48 -3.70 -14.45 10.84
C PRO A 48 -2.40 -14.03 10.15
N ILE A 49 -1.31 -14.72 10.50
CA ILE A 49 -0.01 -14.58 9.82
C ILE A 49 -0.11 -15.17 8.41
N GLY A 50 0.53 -14.53 7.45
CA GLY A 50 0.52 -14.95 6.05
C GLY A 50 -0.78 -14.66 5.32
N LYS A 51 -1.59 -13.71 5.84
CA LYS A 51 -2.79 -13.23 5.16
C LYS A 51 -2.74 -11.73 4.95
N ALA A 52 -2.91 -11.30 3.71
CA ALA A 52 -3.00 -9.89 3.32
C ALA A 52 -4.45 -9.39 3.50
N ALA A 53 -4.64 -8.07 3.54
CA ALA A 53 -5.96 -7.44 3.62
C ALA A 53 -6.15 -6.46 2.46
N ILE A 54 -7.29 -6.54 1.79
CA ILE A 54 -7.70 -5.52 0.81
C ILE A 54 -8.33 -4.37 1.59
N ARG A 55 -7.71 -3.19 1.54
CA ARG A 55 -8.14 -1.98 2.26
C ARG A 55 -9.06 -1.08 1.44
N ARG A 56 -8.95 -1.17 0.13
CA ARG A 56 -9.82 -0.52 -0.87
C ARG A 56 -9.91 -1.46 -2.05
N HIS A 57 -11.12 -1.72 -2.55
CA HIS A 57 -11.32 -2.42 -3.81
C HIS A 57 -11.20 -1.47 -5.00
N GLY A 58 -10.73 -1.98 -6.13
CA GLY A 58 -10.69 -1.26 -7.40
C GLY A 58 -10.29 -2.18 -8.54
N ASP A 59 -10.58 -1.79 -9.77
CA ASP A 59 -10.44 -2.67 -10.94
C ASP A 59 -9.35 -2.20 -11.91
N GLU A 60 -8.77 -1.00 -11.74
CA GLU A 60 -7.81 -0.43 -12.68
C GLU A 60 -6.34 -0.62 -12.28
N LEU A 61 -6.04 -0.76 -10.99
CA LEU A 61 -4.65 -0.80 -10.49
C LEU A 61 -4.55 -1.53 -9.16
N THR A 62 -3.69 -2.52 -9.05
CA THR A 62 -3.29 -3.09 -7.77
C THR A 62 -2.13 -2.30 -7.16
N VAL A 63 -2.33 -1.77 -5.95
CA VAL A 63 -1.28 -1.11 -5.16
C VAL A 63 -0.95 -2.00 -3.96
N MET A 64 0.24 -2.59 -3.97
CA MET A 64 0.70 -3.37 -2.81
C MET A 64 1.54 -2.53 -1.89
N SER A 65 1.21 -2.58 -0.60
CA SER A 65 1.95 -1.86 0.42
C SER A 65 1.87 -2.56 1.77
N TYR A 66 2.59 -2.00 2.73
CA TYR A 66 2.61 -2.45 4.11
C TYR A 66 2.98 -1.27 5.01
N ARG A 67 2.63 -1.36 6.29
CA ARG A 67 2.92 -0.31 7.28
C ARG A 67 2.30 1.04 6.89
N THR A 68 2.92 2.15 7.29
CA THR A 68 2.52 3.53 6.97
C THR A 68 2.16 3.74 5.50
N MET A 69 2.87 3.08 4.59
CA MET A 69 2.69 3.26 3.15
C MET A 69 1.31 2.80 2.63
N VAL A 70 0.58 1.97 3.38
CA VAL A 70 -0.82 1.63 3.09
C VAL A 70 -1.69 2.87 3.12
N ARG A 71 -1.52 3.75 4.12
CA ARG A 71 -2.31 4.98 4.22
C ARG A 71 -1.92 6.00 3.16
N VAL A 72 -0.64 6.08 2.84
CA VAL A 72 -0.16 6.94 1.76
C VAL A 72 -0.76 6.50 0.42
N ALA A 73 -0.85 5.18 0.18
CA ALA A 73 -1.49 4.62 -1.00
C ALA A 73 -3.00 4.91 -1.06
N LEU A 74 -3.71 4.71 0.06
CA LEU A 74 -5.14 5.06 0.17
C LEU A 74 -5.38 6.54 -0.10
N THR A 75 -4.57 7.41 0.49
CA THR A 75 -4.65 8.87 0.32
C THR A 75 -4.40 9.26 -1.13
N ALA A 76 -3.35 8.70 -1.76
CA ALA A 76 -3.07 8.93 -3.17
C ALA A 76 -4.23 8.49 -4.06
N ALA A 77 -4.83 7.31 -3.82
CA ALA A 77 -5.98 6.83 -4.58
C ALA A 77 -7.20 7.76 -4.45
N VAL A 78 -7.47 8.28 -3.25
CA VAL A 78 -8.56 9.25 -3.01
C VAL A 78 -8.29 10.59 -3.70
N GLU A 79 -7.08 11.15 -3.54
CA GLU A 79 -6.74 12.48 -4.07
C GLU A 79 -6.69 12.51 -5.60
N THR A 80 -6.31 11.40 -6.22
CA THR A 80 -6.23 11.27 -7.68
C THR A 80 -7.53 10.78 -8.31
N GLY A 81 -8.41 10.13 -7.55
CA GLY A 81 -9.61 9.46 -8.05
C GLY A 81 -9.32 8.17 -8.83
N ILE A 82 -8.10 7.62 -8.76
CA ILE A 82 -7.75 6.36 -9.42
C ILE A 82 -8.52 5.21 -8.78
N ASP A 83 -9.02 4.30 -9.62
CA ASP A 83 -9.65 3.09 -9.11
C ASP A 83 -8.64 1.99 -8.75
N ALA A 84 -7.94 2.22 -7.63
CA ALA A 84 -6.90 1.33 -7.14
C ALA A 84 -7.41 0.32 -6.10
N GLU A 85 -7.15 -0.97 -6.31
CA GLU A 85 -7.19 -1.98 -5.25
C GLU A 85 -5.94 -1.84 -4.36
N VAL A 86 -6.14 -1.45 -3.11
CA VAL A 86 -5.03 -1.25 -2.16
C VAL A 86 -4.90 -2.46 -1.26
N ILE A 87 -3.80 -3.19 -1.39
CA ILE A 87 -3.48 -4.38 -0.61
C ILE A 87 -2.47 -4.02 0.48
N ASP A 88 -2.86 -4.27 1.73
CA ASP A 88 -1.97 -4.32 2.88
C ASP A 88 -1.47 -5.74 3.07
N LEU A 89 -0.16 -5.96 2.83
CA LEU A 89 0.42 -7.30 2.90
C LEU A 89 0.36 -7.90 4.30
N ARG A 90 0.41 -7.08 5.36
CA ARG A 90 0.51 -7.46 6.79
C ARG A 90 1.74 -8.31 7.14
N THR A 91 1.92 -9.44 6.48
CA THR A 91 3.03 -10.38 6.62
C THR A 91 3.88 -10.37 5.36
N LEU A 92 5.18 -10.10 5.49
CA LEU A 92 6.10 -10.16 4.35
C LEU A 92 6.60 -11.59 4.11
N VAL A 93 6.81 -12.36 5.19
CA VAL A 93 7.25 -13.75 5.13
C VAL A 93 6.50 -14.56 6.21
N PRO A 94 5.71 -15.57 5.84
CA PRO A 94 5.34 -15.96 4.46
C PRO A 94 4.40 -14.93 3.81
N LEU A 95 4.59 -14.69 2.51
CA LEU A 95 3.75 -13.80 1.70
C LEU A 95 2.42 -14.48 1.32
N ASP A 96 1.31 -13.75 1.39
CA ASP A 96 -0.01 -14.23 0.94
C ASP A 96 -0.13 -14.11 -0.59
N ILE A 97 0.54 -15.02 -1.29
CA ILE A 97 0.65 -14.96 -2.75
C ILE A 97 -0.71 -15.10 -3.45
N ASP A 98 -1.64 -15.85 -2.86
CA ASP A 98 -2.98 -16.09 -3.43
C ASP A 98 -3.77 -14.77 -3.57
N THR A 99 -3.73 -13.92 -2.54
CA THR A 99 -4.37 -12.60 -2.57
C THR A 99 -3.72 -11.69 -3.62
N VAL A 100 -2.40 -11.78 -3.77
CA VAL A 100 -1.65 -11.00 -4.77
C VAL A 100 -2.04 -11.43 -6.19
N THR A 101 -1.99 -12.72 -6.49
CA THR A 101 -2.31 -13.23 -7.84
C THR A 101 -3.76 -12.96 -8.22
N GLN A 102 -4.70 -13.14 -7.28
CA GLN A 102 -6.12 -12.87 -7.54
C GLN A 102 -6.39 -11.41 -7.91
N SER A 103 -5.71 -10.47 -7.24
CA SER A 103 -5.80 -9.04 -7.57
C SER A 103 -5.21 -8.74 -8.94
N MET A 104 -4.07 -9.36 -9.26
CA MET A 104 -3.40 -9.18 -10.55
C MET A 104 -4.19 -9.74 -11.72
N GLU A 105 -4.94 -10.84 -11.54
CA GLU A 105 -5.87 -11.37 -12.54
C GLU A 105 -6.98 -10.38 -12.89
N ASN A 106 -7.42 -9.58 -11.92
CA ASN A 106 -8.49 -8.59 -12.09
C ASN A 106 -7.98 -7.30 -12.74
N THR A 107 -6.87 -6.75 -12.25
CA THR A 107 -6.41 -5.41 -12.65
C THR A 107 -5.36 -5.41 -13.76
N GLY A 108 -4.55 -6.47 -13.86
CA GLY A 108 -3.42 -6.59 -14.80
C GLY A 108 -2.30 -5.54 -14.60
N ARG A 109 -2.34 -4.76 -13.52
CA ARG A 109 -1.62 -3.50 -13.37
C ARG A 109 -1.13 -3.33 -11.95
N CYS A 110 0.15 -3.02 -11.76
CA CYS A 110 0.74 -3.05 -10.41
C CYS A 110 1.71 -1.92 -10.10
N VAL A 111 1.54 -1.33 -8.90
CA VAL A 111 2.53 -0.48 -8.24
C VAL A 111 2.84 -1.06 -6.85
N VAL A 112 4.11 -1.34 -6.58
CA VAL A 112 4.60 -1.65 -5.23
C VAL A 112 5.03 -0.37 -4.53
N VAL A 113 4.55 -0.15 -3.30
CA VAL A 113 4.85 1.04 -2.50
C VAL A 113 5.41 0.66 -1.14
N HIS A 114 6.65 1.08 -0.84
CA HIS A 114 7.26 0.87 0.46
C HIS A 114 8.29 1.95 0.83
N GLU A 115 8.54 2.18 2.12
CA GLU A 115 9.48 3.22 2.56
C GLU A 115 10.95 2.86 2.33
N ALA A 116 11.29 1.57 2.42
CA ALA A 116 12.66 1.09 2.29
C ALA A 116 13.33 1.49 0.95
N THR A 117 14.66 1.44 0.91
CA THR A 117 15.47 1.72 -0.29
C THR A 117 15.07 0.83 -1.45
N ARG A 118 15.29 1.31 -2.68
CA ARG A 118 14.84 0.64 -3.91
C ARG A 118 15.66 -0.60 -4.22
N LEU A 119 16.98 -0.47 -4.11
CA LEU A 119 17.95 -1.50 -4.42
C LEU A 119 17.85 -2.62 -3.38
N SER A 120 17.63 -3.84 -3.85
CA SER A 120 17.50 -5.04 -3.00
C SER A 120 16.47 -4.92 -1.87
N GLY A 121 15.52 -3.99 -1.99
CA GLY A 121 14.39 -3.87 -1.08
C GLY A 121 13.32 -4.92 -1.38
N PHE A 122 12.39 -5.13 -0.45
CA PHE A 122 11.35 -6.16 -0.58
C PHE A 122 10.45 -5.99 -1.82
N GLY A 123 10.31 -4.77 -2.34
CA GLY A 123 9.61 -4.57 -3.60
C GLY A 123 10.25 -5.24 -4.82
N ALA A 124 11.53 -5.60 -4.77
CA ALA A 124 12.17 -6.41 -5.82
C ALA A 124 11.64 -7.85 -5.81
N GLU A 125 11.47 -8.44 -4.62
CA GLU A 125 10.91 -9.79 -4.46
C GLU A 125 9.46 -9.84 -4.92
N LEU A 126 8.63 -8.88 -4.49
CA LEU A 126 7.24 -8.76 -4.94
C LEU A 126 7.15 -8.65 -6.47
N ALA A 127 8.01 -7.84 -7.08
CA ALA A 127 8.03 -7.71 -8.53
C ALA A 127 8.42 -9.02 -9.23
N ALA A 128 9.36 -9.79 -8.67
CA ALA A 128 9.77 -11.08 -9.21
C ALA A 128 8.62 -12.11 -9.12
N GLU A 129 8.04 -12.29 -7.94
CA GLU A 129 6.92 -13.24 -7.71
C GLU A 129 5.73 -12.95 -8.62
N ILE A 130 5.39 -11.67 -8.82
CA ILE A 130 4.29 -11.28 -9.72
C ILE A 130 4.67 -11.49 -11.18
N GLN A 131 5.88 -11.13 -11.57
CA GLN A 131 6.35 -11.35 -12.93
C GLN A 131 6.31 -12.84 -13.30
N GLU A 132 6.71 -13.73 -12.38
CA GLU A 132 6.72 -15.17 -12.60
C GLU A 132 5.31 -15.76 -12.69
N ARG A 133 4.40 -15.34 -11.81
CA ARG A 133 3.06 -15.96 -11.69
C ARG A 133 2.00 -15.30 -12.55
N CYS A 134 2.11 -14.00 -12.78
CA CYS A 134 1.09 -13.18 -13.43
C CYS A 134 1.53 -12.66 -14.80
N PHE A 135 2.58 -13.24 -15.41
CA PHE A 135 3.16 -12.75 -16.66
C PHE A 135 2.12 -12.44 -17.75
N PHE A 136 1.17 -13.36 -17.95
CA PHE A 136 0.14 -13.23 -18.99
C PHE A 136 -0.99 -12.26 -18.65
N HIS A 137 -1.13 -11.88 -17.37
CA HIS A 137 -2.11 -10.90 -16.91
C HIS A 137 -1.55 -9.47 -16.89
N LEU A 138 -0.23 -9.29 -16.92
CA LEU A 138 0.40 -7.98 -16.84
C LEU A 138 0.20 -7.17 -18.13
N GLU A 139 -0.57 -6.09 -18.04
CA GLU A 139 -0.75 -5.10 -19.11
C GLU A 139 0.39 -4.08 -19.16
N THR A 140 1.10 -3.89 -18.05
CA THR A 140 2.15 -2.88 -17.90
C THR A 140 3.31 -3.40 -17.05
N PRO A 141 4.53 -2.82 -17.19
CA PRO A 141 5.62 -3.13 -16.29
C PRO A 141 5.28 -2.77 -14.84
N ILE A 142 5.60 -3.67 -13.90
CA ILE A 142 5.44 -3.43 -12.46
C ILE A 142 6.29 -2.21 -12.05
N LEU A 143 5.65 -1.19 -11.49
CA LEU A 143 6.34 -0.01 -10.98
C LEU A 143 6.61 -0.16 -9.49
N ARG A 144 7.65 0.53 -9.01
CA ARG A 144 8.04 0.55 -7.60
C ARG A 144 8.26 1.97 -7.13
N VAL A 145 7.49 2.41 -6.14
CA VAL A 145 7.61 3.72 -5.49
C VAL A 145 8.22 3.48 -4.12
N THR A 146 9.47 3.90 -3.96
CA THR A 146 10.28 3.55 -2.80
C THR A 146 11.03 4.76 -2.22
N GLY A 147 11.67 4.59 -1.07
CA GLY A 147 12.75 5.48 -0.66
C GLY A 147 13.89 5.47 -1.70
N TRP A 148 14.68 6.55 -1.73
CA TRP A 148 15.87 6.63 -2.58
C TRP A 148 16.99 5.74 -2.04
N ASP A 149 17.94 5.35 -2.90
CA ASP A 149 19.10 4.53 -2.53
C ASP A 149 20.19 5.37 -1.84
N THR A 150 19.81 5.98 -0.72
CA THR A 150 20.65 6.82 0.13
C THR A 150 20.34 6.55 1.61
N PRO A 151 21.29 6.76 2.53
CA PRO A 151 20.98 6.81 3.96
C PRO A 151 19.86 7.80 4.25
N TYR A 152 19.02 7.49 5.24
CA TYR A 152 17.85 8.33 5.55
C TYR A 152 18.31 9.69 6.11
N PRO A 153 17.96 10.82 5.45
CA PRO A 153 18.38 12.15 5.89
C PRO A 153 17.44 12.69 6.96
N HIS A 154 17.98 13.47 7.90
CA HIS A 154 17.15 14.18 8.87
C HIS A 154 16.45 15.40 8.25
N ALA A 155 17.22 16.31 7.62
CA ALA A 155 16.66 17.57 7.11
C ALA A 155 15.85 17.42 5.81
N GLN A 156 16.10 16.35 5.04
CA GLN A 156 15.43 16.10 3.76
C GLN A 156 14.48 14.90 3.82
N GLU A 157 13.99 14.54 5.02
CA GLU A 157 13.03 13.44 5.23
C GLU A 157 11.92 13.44 4.17
N TRP A 158 11.24 14.57 3.99
CA TRP A 158 10.12 14.68 3.04
C TRP A 158 10.51 14.69 1.57
N GLY A 159 11.78 14.94 1.25
CA GLY A 159 12.32 14.76 -0.09
C GLY A 159 12.59 13.29 -0.41
N LEU A 160 12.85 12.46 0.62
CA LEU A 160 13.11 11.03 0.48
C LEU A 160 11.85 10.19 0.66
N PHE A 161 10.96 10.58 1.58
CA PHE A 161 9.73 9.86 1.88
C PHE A 161 8.84 9.74 0.61
N PRO A 162 8.35 8.54 0.28
CA PRO A 162 7.49 8.32 -0.88
C PRO A 162 6.04 8.77 -0.62
N GLY A 163 5.83 10.07 -0.41
CA GLY A 163 4.51 10.66 -0.10
C GLY A 163 3.46 10.54 -1.23
N PRO A 164 2.21 10.98 -0.99
CA PRO A 164 1.07 10.77 -1.88
C PRO A 164 1.30 11.29 -3.30
N GLY A 165 1.98 12.43 -3.45
CA GLY A 165 2.33 12.99 -4.76
C GLY A 165 3.25 12.09 -5.58
N ARG A 166 4.23 11.42 -4.96
CA ARG A 166 5.13 10.47 -5.67
C ARG A 166 4.40 9.18 -6.02
N VAL A 167 3.54 8.69 -5.15
CA VAL A 167 2.67 7.52 -5.42
C VAL A 167 1.74 7.81 -6.60
N SER A 168 1.06 8.96 -6.57
CA SER A 168 0.16 9.42 -7.63
C SER A 168 0.85 9.56 -8.99
N ALA A 169 2.07 10.08 -9.00
CA ALA A 169 2.84 10.25 -10.23
C ALA A 169 3.19 8.92 -10.92
N ALA A 170 3.29 7.81 -10.16
CA ALA A 170 3.57 6.50 -10.74
C ALA A 170 2.44 6.02 -11.67
N HIS A 171 1.18 6.31 -11.33
CA HIS A 171 0.04 6.05 -12.20
C HIS A 171 -0.03 7.02 -13.40
N CYS A 172 0.31 8.30 -13.21
CA CYS A 172 0.22 9.30 -14.28
C CYS A 172 1.33 9.19 -15.35
N ALA A 173 2.35 8.34 -15.14
CA ALA A 173 3.40 8.15 -16.13
C ALA A 173 2.80 7.76 -17.49
N ARG A 174 3.30 8.29 -18.61
CA ARG A 174 2.74 8.07 -19.96
C ARG A 174 2.76 6.61 -20.47
N ARG A 175 3.05 5.64 -19.60
CA ARG A 175 3.12 4.18 -19.86
C ARG A 175 1.80 3.44 -19.69
N TRP A 176 0.72 4.09 -19.22
CA TRP A 176 -0.53 3.44 -18.81
C TRP A 176 -1.69 3.53 -19.82
N ARG A 177 -1.49 4.17 -20.99
CA ARG A 177 -2.49 4.22 -22.07
C ARG A 177 -1.89 3.58 -23.33
N ALA A 178 -2.45 2.44 -23.73
CA ALA A 178 -2.39 1.95 -25.10
C ALA A 178 -3.46 2.68 -25.93
#